data_AF-A0A522NME1-F1
#
_entry.id   AF-A0A522NME1-F1
#
_cell.length_a   1.000
_cell.length_b   1.000
_cell.length_c   1.000
_cell.angle_alpha   90.00
_cell.angle_beta   90.00
_cell.angle_gamma   90.00
#
_symmetry.space_group_name_H-M   'P 1'
#
loop_
_entity.id
_entity.type
_entity.pdbx_description
1 polymer ?
#
loop_
_entity_poly.entity_id
_entity_poly.type
_entity_poly.pdbx_seq_one_letter_code
_entity_poly.pdbx_strand_id
1 'polypeptide(L)'
;MLEVVSAKYDQKGAEDASASLEAYYPEHVLAFAAKHGTRVVPLAPGVSYCISSVTLSKIAPHLDTCPSPPAGLYVIAEKTAYLRKVNDLAVVHEFAHALDRSLGEAGGYDGYLSFADQSVREAFHVKRGFTTPYAASALDEFFAESVRAYVEANSDRCPWPKATRERLLAVNPAMYEIVERLFERMATAMRAEQLSFALGWAYLA
;
A
#
# COMPACT_ATOMS: atom_id res chain seq x y z
N MET A 1 4.52 -11.38 -10.56
CA MET A 1 5.22 -10.08 -10.60
C MET A 1 4.15 -9.00 -10.51
N LEU A 2 4.27 -8.06 -9.57
CA LEU A 2 3.33 -6.95 -9.45
C LEU A 2 3.39 -6.10 -10.72
N GLU A 3 2.23 -5.77 -11.29
CA GLU A 3 2.18 -4.97 -12.50
C GLU A 3 2.38 -3.49 -12.14
N VAL A 4 3.62 -3.00 -12.33
CA VAL A 4 3.90 -1.57 -12.32
C VAL A 4 3.73 -1.05 -13.75
N VAL A 5 2.60 -0.42 -14.03
CA VAL A 5 2.24 -0.01 -15.39
C VAL A 5 2.73 1.41 -15.64
N SER A 6 3.46 1.59 -16.74
CA SER A 6 3.76 2.92 -17.27
C SER A 6 2.47 3.53 -17.85
N ALA A 7 1.69 4.27 -17.07
CA ALA A 7 0.60 5.03 -17.68
C ALA A 7 1.21 6.18 -18.48
N LYS A 8 1.10 6.10 -19.81
CA LYS A 8 1.44 7.18 -20.75
C LYS A 8 2.76 7.91 -20.37
N TYR A 9 3.89 7.19 -20.39
CA TYR A 9 5.25 7.70 -20.67
C TYR A 9 6.27 7.95 -19.53
N ASP A 10 6.17 7.36 -18.33
CA ASP A 10 7.32 7.38 -17.38
C ASP A 10 7.87 5.98 -17.06
N GLN A 11 8.67 5.45 -18.00
CA GLN A 11 9.36 4.17 -17.82
C GLN A 11 10.33 4.21 -16.63
N LYS A 12 11.05 5.33 -16.45
CA LYS A 12 11.97 5.49 -15.33
C LYS A 12 11.21 5.48 -14.00
N GLY A 13 10.08 6.17 -13.92
CA GLY A 13 9.21 6.15 -12.75
C GLY A 13 8.70 4.75 -12.43
N ALA A 14 8.38 3.92 -13.44
CA ALA A 14 8.00 2.52 -13.23
C ALA A 14 9.15 1.67 -12.67
N GLU A 15 10.36 1.83 -13.21
CA GLU A 15 11.56 1.16 -12.71
C GLU A 15 11.88 1.60 -11.26
N ASP A 16 11.85 2.90 -10.98
CA ASP A 16 12.08 3.46 -9.64
C ASP A 16 11.02 2.96 -8.63
N ALA A 17 9.75 2.89 -9.03
CA ALA A 17 8.68 2.38 -8.17
C ALA A 17 8.85 0.88 -7.90
N SER A 18 9.19 0.08 -8.91
CA SER A 18 9.46 -1.36 -8.73
C SER A 18 10.64 -1.58 -7.78
N ALA A 19 11.75 -0.88 -8.02
CA ALA A 19 12.95 -0.97 -7.19
C ALA A 19 12.65 -0.59 -5.73
N SER A 20 11.83 0.44 -5.52
CA SER A 20 11.40 0.83 -4.19
C SER A 20 10.56 -0.27 -3.51
N LEU A 21 9.57 -0.82 -4.21
CA LEU A 21 8.75 -1.90 -3.66
C LEU A 21 9.57 -3.15 -3.31
N GLU A 22 10.50 -3.54 -4.17
CA GLU A 22 11.41 -4.67 -3.95
C GLU A 22 12.38 -4.43 -2.79
N ALA A 23 12.79 -3.19 -2.56
CA ALA A 23 13.67 -2.83 -1.45
C ALA A 23 12.99 -2.95 -0.08
N TYR A 24 11.69 -2.66 0.02
CA TYR A 24 10.97 -2.57 1.30
C TYR A 24 10.01 -3.74 1.59
N TYR A 25 9.49 -4.40 0.56
CA TYR A 25 8.52 -5.48 0.74
C TYR A 25 9.11 -6.82 0.32
N PRO A 26 8.93 -7.88 1.13
CA PRO A 26 9.24 -9.23 0.73
C PRO A 26 8.44 -9.66 -0.51
N GLU A 27 9.02 -10.56 -1.32
CA GLU A 27 8.40 -11.05 -2.56
C GLU A 27 6.97 -11.58 -2.34
N HIS A 28 6.71 -12.29 -1.25
CA HIS A 28 5.37 -12.84 -0.97
C HIS A 28 4.31 -11.75 -0.74
N VAL A 29 4.69 -10.57 -0.24
CA VAL A 29 3.78 -9.43 -0.07
C VAL A 29 3.44 -8.82 -1.43
N LEU A 30 4.46 -8.65 -2.29
CA LEU A 30 4.27 -8.16 -3.66
C LEU A 30 3.43 -9.13 -4.50
N ALA A 31 3.69 -10.43 -4.39
CA ALA A 31 2.92 -11.49 -5.04
C ALA A 31 1.47 -11.52 -4.55
N PHE A 32 1.24 -11.33 -3.26
CA PHE A 32 -0.10 -11.25 -2.69
C PHE A 32 -0.89 -10.07 -3.28
N ALA A 33 -0.32 -8.86 -3.30
CA ALA A 33 -0.97 -7.70 -3.90
C ALA A 33 -1.26 -7.91 -5.40
N ALA A 34 -0.31 -8.50 -6.14
CA ALA A 34 -0.46 -8.81 -7.56
C ALA A 34 -1.61 -9.79 -7.82
N LYS A 35 -1.73 -10.84 -7.00
CA LYS A 35 -2.84 -11.80 -7.07
C LYS A 35 -4.21 -11.12 -6.92
N HIS A 36 -4.29 -10.09 -6.09
CA HIS A 36 -5.51 -9.31 -5.88
C HIS A 36 -5.73 -8.21 -6.92
N GLY A 37 -4.91 -8.16 -7.98
CA GLY A 37 -5.06 -7.24 -9.10
C GLY A 37 -4.57 -5.82 -8.80
N THR A 38 -3.73 -5.65 -7.77
CA THR A 38 -3.11 -4.35 -7.47
C THR A 38 -2.19 -3.92 -8.60
N ARG A 39 -2.27 -2.65 -8.97
CA ARG A 39 -1.35 -2.00 -9.90
C ARG A 39 -0.74 -0.74 -9.28
N VAL A 40 0.49 -0.43 -9.67
CA VAL A 40 1.15 0.83 -9.32
C VAL A 40 1.49 1.57 -10.61
N VAL A 41 1.13 2.85 -10.66
CA VAL A 41 1.13 3.64 -11.89
C VAL A 41 1.77 4.99 -11.64
N PRO A 42 3.08 5.11 -11.91
CA PRO A 42 3.76 6.39 -11.98
C PRO A 42 3.19 7.25 -13.10
N LEU A 43 2.90 8.51 -12.77
CA LEU A 43 2.41 9.51 -13.70
C LEU A 43 3.59 10.31 -14.25
N ALA A 44 3.68 10.39 -15.58
CA ALA A 44 4.68 11.23 -16.22
C ALA A 44 4.53 12.71 -15.81
N PRO A 45 5.62 13.50 -15.82
CA PRO A 45 5.57 14.91 -15.46
C PRO A 45 4.47 15.67 -16.22
N GLY A 46 3.62 16.38 -15.47
CA GLY A 46 2.50 17.14 -16.03
C GLY A 46 1.23 16.33 -16.32
N VAL A 47 1.27 14.99 -16.19
CA VAL A 47 0.06 14.16 -16.26
C VAL A 47 -0.77 14.34 -14.99
N SER A 48 -2.08 14.46 -15.20
CA SER A 48 -3.06 14.71 -14.16
C SER A 48 -3.72 13.40 -13.70
N TYR A 49 -4.23 13.38 -12.47
CA TYR A 49 -4.95 12.22 -11.94
C TYR A 49 -6.21 11.94 -12.76
N CYS A 50 -6.96 12.97 -13.15
CA CYS A 50 -8.22 12.81 -13.87
C CYS A 50 -8.04 12.29 -15.30
N ILE A 51 -6.86 12.48 -15.91
CA ILE A 51 -6.54 11.88 -17.22
C ILE A 51 -6.27 10.38 -17.09
N SER A 52 -5.68 9.97 -15.97
CA SER A 52 -5.24 8.59 -15.75
C SER A 52 -6.30 7.73 -15.06
N SER A 53 -7.17 8.31 -14.26
CA SER A 53 -8.24 7.62 -13.53
C SER A 53 -9.63 8.14 -13.92
N VAL A 54 -10.44 7.25 -14.49
CA VAL A 54 -11.85 7.52 -14.80
C VAL A 54 -12.64 7.75 -13.52
N THR A 55 -12.27 7.11 -12.42
CA THR A 55 -12.91 7.30 -11.12
C THR A 55 -12.62 8.70 -10.57
N LEU A 56 -11.34 9.09 -10.48
CA LEU A 56 -10.96 10.40 -9.93
C LEU A 56 -11.52 11.55 -10.76
N SER A 57 -11.58 11.42 -12.09
CA SER A 57 -12.21 12.45 -12.95
C SER A 57 -13.67 12.72 -12.61
N LYS A 58 -14.39 11.74 -12.05
CA LYS A 58 -15.80 11.86 -11.66
C LYS A 58 -15.96 12.35 -10.23
N ILE A 59 -15.19 11.78 -9.29
CA ILE A 59 -15.45 11.97 -7.85
C ILE A 59 -14.59 13.08 -7.23
N ALA A 60 -13.45 13.39 -7.82
CA ALA A 60 -12.50 14.34 -7.26
C ALA A 60 -11.74 15.15 -8.33
N PRO A 61 -12.45 15.81 -9.29
CA PRO A 61 -11.81 16.56 -10.37
C PRO A 61 -10.95 17.73 -9.89
N HIS A 62 -11.20 18.22 -8.67
CA HIS A 62 -10.46 19.32 -8.04
C HIS A 62 -9.03 18.93 -7.60
N LEU A 63 -8.68 17.63 -7.57
CA LEU A 63 -7.35 17.18 -7.17
C LEU A 63 -6.25 17.73 -8.08
N ASP A 64 -6.54 17.88 -9.37
CA ASP A 64 -5.57 18.38 -10.35
C ASP A 64 -5.36 19.90 -10.27
N THR A 65 -6.31 20.62 -9.68
CA THR A 65 -6.23 22.09 -9.50
C THR A 65 -5.84 22.49 -8.08
N CYS A 66 -5.64 21.51 -7.19
CA CYS A 66 -5.15 21.75 -5.84
C CYS A 66 -3.75 22.40 -5.89
N PRO A 67 -3.47 23.47 -5.13
CA PRO A 67 -2.14 24.08 -5.08
C PRO A 67 -1.03 23.12 -4.62
N SER A 68 -1.39 22.13 -3.81
CA SER A 68 -0.49 21.09 -3.33
C SER A 68 -1.17 19.72 -3.49
N PRO A 69 -1.18 19.14 -4.71
CA PRO A 69 -1.83 17.87 -4.95
C PRO A 69 -1.09 16.74 -4.21
N PRO A 70 -1.80 15.65 -3.84
CA PRO A 70 -1.19 14.48 -3.20
C PRO A 70 -0.03 13.92 -4.03
N ALA A 71 0.98 13.40 -3.34
CA ALA A 71 2.14 12.76 -3.96
C ALA A 71 1.78 11.45 -4.68
N GLY A 72 0.78 10.74 -4.16
CA GLY A 72 0.12 9.61 -4.77
C GLY A 72 -1.32 9.50 -4.27
N LEU A 73 -2.08 8.60 -4.88
CA LEU A 73 -3.44 8.20 -4.48
C LEU A 73 -3.71 6.76 -4.87
N TYR A 74 -4.19 5.95 -3.93
CA TYR A 74 -4.80 4.66 -4.23
C TYR A 74 -6.30 4.77 -4.54
N VAL A 75 -6.70 4.27 -5.71
CA VAL A 75 -8.08 4.27 -6.18
C VAL A 75 -8.66 2.87 -6.03
N ILE A 76 -9.46 2.65 -4.98
CA ILE A 76 -10.04 1.35 -4.63
C ILE A 76 -10.76 0.69 -5.80
N ALA A 77 -11.65 1.44 -6.47
CA ALA A 77 -12.46 0.93 -7.59
C ALA A 77 -11.62 0.46 -8.79
N GLU A 78 -10.40 0.98 -8.92
CA GLU A 78 -9.47 0.64 -10.01
C GLU A 78 -8.33 -0.26 -9.54
N LYS A 79 -8.26 -0.58 -8.25
CA LYS A 79 -7.16 -1.30 -7.60
C LYS A 79 -5.77 -0.77 -7.98
N THR A 80 -5.66 0.55 -8.07
CA THR A 80 -4.48 1.20 -8.67
C THR A 80 -3.97 2.35 -7.82
N ALA A 81 -2.68 2.32 -7.49
CA ALA A 81 -1.95 3.44 -6.91
C ALA A 81 -1.39 4.34 -8.02
N TYR A 82 -1.90 5.56 -8.14
CA TYR A 82 -1.34 6.56 -9.06
C TYR A 82 -0.32 7.43 -8.33
N LEU A 83 0.88 7.57 -8.87
CA LEU A 83 1.99 8.28 -8.21
C LEU A 83 2.43 9.50 -9.03
N ARG A 84 2.27 10.71 -8.50
CA ARG A 84 2.87 11.93 -9.09
C ARG A 84 4.33 12.13 -8.65
N LYS A 85 4.70 11.60 -7.49
CA LYS A 85 6.08 11.59 -7.01
C LYS A 85 6.51 10.15 -6.78
N VAL A 86 7.52 9.72 -7.50
CA VAL A 86 8.13 8.40 -7.30
C VAL A 86 9.30 8.54 -6.34
N ASN A 87 9.04 8.33 -5.06
CA ASN A 87 10.04 8.20 -4.02
C ASN A 87 9.56 7.16 -3.01
N ASP A 88 10.48 6.62 -2.22
CA ASP A 88 10.21 5.52 -1.29
C ASP A 88 9.02 5.77 -0.38
N LEU A 89 8.93 6.96 0.22
CA LEU A 89 7.81 7.30 1.10
C LEU A 89 6.48 7.20 0.35
N ALA A 90 6.34 7.85 -0.81
CA ALA A 90 5.09 7.86 -1.56
C ALA A 90 4.73 6.48 -2.12
N VAL A 91 5.71 5.77 -2.71
CA VAL A 91 5.50 4.44 -3.29
C VAL A 91 5.04 3.45 -2.21
N VAL A 92 5.76 3.39 -1.09
CA VAL A 92 5.49 2.43 -0.02
C VAL A 92 4.19 2.76 0.71
N HIS A 93 3.89 4.05 0.90
CA HIS A 93 2.64 4.50 1.52
C HIS A 93 1.41 4.12 0.67
N GLU A 94 1.39 4.48 -0.61
CA GLU A 94 0.24 4.15 -1.47
C GLU A 94 0.09 2.64 -1.70
N PHE A 95 1.21 1.92 -1.73
CA PHE A 95 1.16 0.47 -1.80
C PHE A 95 0.60 -0.15 -0.52
N ALA A 96 0.79 0.47 0.65
CA ALA A 96 0.16 0.00 1.89
C ALA A 96 -1.36 0.12 1.84
N HIS A 97 -1.93 1.17 1.23
CA HIS A 97 -3.37 1.25 0.93
C HIS A 97 -3.84 0.11 0.01
N ALA A 98 -3.01 -0.25 -0.97
CA ALA A 98 -3.31 -1.39 -1.85
C ALA A 98 -3.29 -2.73 -1.10
N LEU A 99 -2.36 -2.91 -0.16
CA LEU A 99 -2.34 -4.08 0.74
C LEU A 99 -3.57 -4.12 1.62
N ASP A 100 -3.98 -2.98 2.20
CA ASP A 100 -5.19 -2.87 3.02
C ASP A 100 -6.43 -3.36 2.24
N ARG A 101 -6.57 -2.92 0.98
CA ARG A 101 -7.67 -3.35 0.10
C ARG A 101 -7.56 -4.82 -0.30
N SER A 102 -6.36 -5.32 -0.57
CA SER A 102 -6.12 -6.73 -0.94
C SER A 102 -6.45 -7.68 0.21
N LEU A 103 -6.07 -7.30 1.43
CA LEU A 103 -6.36 -8.06 2.65
C LEU A 103 -7.85 -8.04 2.98
N GLY A 104 -8.54 -6.92 2.76
CA GLY A 104 -9.99 -6.84 2.86
C GLY A 104 -10.67 -7.82 1.92
N GLU A 105 -10.26 -7.84 0.65
CA GLU A 105 -10.77 -8.77 -0.36
C GLU A 105 -10.57 -10.24 0.01
N ALA A 106 -9.36 -10.59 0.45
CA ALA A 106 -9.02 -11.94 0.89
C ALA A 106 -9.83 -12.37 2.13
N GLY A 107 -10.35 -11.41 2.90
CA GLY A 107 -11.28 -11.62 4.01
C GLY A 107 -12.76 -11.58 3.61
N GLY A 108 -13.08 -11.40 2.33
CA GLY A 108 -14.46 -11.31 1.83
C GLY A 108 -15.12 -9.94 1.98
N TYR A 109 -14.34 -8.88 2.24
CA TYR A 109 -14.82 -7.51 2.38
C TYR A 109 -14.46 -6.65 1.16
N ASP A 110 -15.45 -5.98 0.57
CA ASP A 110 -15.25 -5.07 -0.56
C ASP A 110 -14.85 -3.67 -0.09
N GLY A 111 -13.63 -3.58 0.44
CA GLY A 111 -13.07 -2.35 1.01
C GLY A 111 -11.74 -2.62 1.71
N TYR A 112 -11.25 -1.62 2.44
CA TYR A 112 -10.04 -1.76 3.26
C TYR A 112 -10.26 -2.67 4.46
N LEU A 113 -9.31 -3.57 4.73
CA LEU A 113 -9.28 -4.39 5.93
C LEU A 113 -9.38 -3.51 7.18
N SER A 114 -8.69 -2.36 7.21
CA SER A 114 -8.64 -1.46 8.37
C SER A 114 -10.03 -1.02 8.87
N PHE A 115 -11.02 -0.90 7.99
CA PHE A 115 -12.40 -0.58 8.36
C PHE A 115 -13.23 -1.77 8.82
N ALA A 116 -12.89 -2.98 8.37
CA ALA A 116 -13.60 -4.22 8.71
C ALA A 116 -13.02 -4.92 9.95
N ASP A 117 -11.70 -4.83 10.17
CA ASP A 117 -11.00 -5.51 11.25
C ASP A 117 -11.12 -4.74 12.57
N GLN A 118 -11.78 -5.36 13.55
CA GLN A 118 -11.99 -4.76 14.86
C GLN A 118 -10.66 -4.47 15.58
N SER A 119 -9.64 -5.32 15.43
CA SER A 119 -8.37 -5.14 16.11
C SER A 119 -7.62 -3.91 15.57
N VAL A 120 -7.68 -3.68 14.25
CA VAL A 120 -7.10 -2.47 13.63
C VAL A 120 -7.81 -1.22 14.14
N ARG A 121 -9.14 -1.23 14.18
CA ARG A 121 -9.95 -0.12 14.70
C ARG A 121 -9.66 0.18 16.16
N GLU A 122 -9.58 -0.84 17.00
CA GLU A 122 -9.24 -0.69 18.41
C GLU A 122 -7.84 -0.11 18.58
N ALA A 123 -6.85 -0.64 17.85
CA ALA A 123 -5.49 -0.11 17.84
C ALA A 123 -5.44 1.37 17.41
N PHE A 124 -6.29 1.80 16.47
CA PHE A 124 -6.44 3.20 16.13
C PHE A 124 -7.06 4.01 17.29
N HIS A 125 -8.03 3.51 18.04
CA HIS A 125 -8.66 4.30 19.11
C HIS A 125 -7.82 4.39 20.40
N VAL A 126 -7.08 3.34 20.76
CA VAL A 126 -6.39 3.23 22.06
C VAL A 126 -4.89 3.58 22.03
N LYS A 127 -4.38 3.98 20.86
CA LYS A 127 -2.98 4.38 20.65
C LYS A 127 -2.51 5.43 21.67
N ARG A 128 -1.23 5.36 22.06
CA ARG A 128 -0.58 6.39 22.91
C ARG A 128 -0.04 7.57 22.11
N GLY A 129 0.02 7.42 20.80
CA GLY A 129 0.51 8.40 19.84
C GLY A 129 0.52 7.79 18.44
N PHE A 130 1.09 8.53 17.50
CA PHE A 130 1.21 8.10 16.11
C PHE A 130 2.69 8.02 15.69
N THR A 131 2.96 7.18 14.70
CA THR A 131 4.28 7.09 14.04
C THR A 131 4.61 8.39 13.30
N THR A 132 3.61 9.02 12.69
CA THR A 132 3.68 10.36 12.11
C THR A 132 2.42 11.17 12.41
N PRO A 133 2.44 12.52 12.29
CA PRO A 133 1.23 13.31 12.38
C PRO A 133 0.18 12.95 11.32
N TYR A 134 0.60 12.50 10.14
CA TYR A 134 -0.30 12.15 9.03
C TYR A 134 -1.16 10.94 9.34
N ALA A 135 -0.62 9.96 10.07
CA ALA A 135 -1.38 8.79 10.52
C ALA A 135 -2.62 9.14 11.38
N ALA A 136 -2.76 10.38 11.85
CA ALA A 136 -3.92 10.84 12.60
C ALA A 136 -5.10 11.29 11.75
N SER A 137 -4.93 11.46 10.43
CA SER A 137 -5.95 12.03 9.55
C SER A 137 -7.14 11.08 9.35
N ALA A 138 -6.89 9.78 9.22
CA ALA A 138 -7.92 8.77 8.99
C ALA A 138 -7.42 7.35 9.36
N LEU A 139 -8.33 6.38 9.33
CA LEU A 139 -8.05 5.00 9.74
C LEU A 139 -7.20 4.22 8.72
N ASP A 140 -7.48 4.41 7.43
CA ASP A 140 -6.67 3.94 6.32
C ASP A 140 -5.28 4.59 6.34
N GLU A 141 -5.20 5.89 6.64
CA GLU A 141 -3.92 6.59 6.74
C GLU A 141 -3.09 6.11 7.94
N PHE A 142 -3.76 5.79 9.05
CA PHE A 142 -3.13 5.11 10.17
C PHE A 142 -2.57 3.74 9.79
N PHE A 143 -3.32 2.95 9.02
CA PHE A 143 -2.85 1.67 8.52
C PHE A 143 -1.63 1.83 7.61
N ALA A 144 -1.73 2.69 6.60
CA ALA A 144 -0.66 2.93 5.63
C ALA A 144 0.63 3.43 6.29
N GLU A 145 0.52 4.39 7.21
CA GLU A 145 1.68 4.90 7.94
C GLU A 145 2.24 3.90 8.97
N SER A 146 1.42 2.99 9.49
CA SER A 146 1.90 1.90 10.36
C SER A 146 2.68 0.86 9.56
N VAL A 147 2.19 0.46 8.39
CA VAL A 147 2.92 -0.45 7.48
C VAL A 147 4.22 0.22 7.01
N ARG A 148 4.16 1.50 6.59
CA ARG A 148 5.35 2.27 6.20
C ARG A 148 6.39 2.35 7.31
N ALA A 149 5.95 2.58 8.56
CA ALA A 149 6.83 2.56 9.73
C ALA A 149 7.43 1.17 9.96
N TYR A 150 6.65 0.11 9.80
CA TYR A 150 7.10 -1.28 10.00
C TYR A 150 8.20 -1.69 9.01
N VAL A 151 8.11 -1.26 7.74
CA VAL A 151 9.16 -1.48 6.73
C VAL A 151 10.23 -0.39 6.71
N GLU A 152 10.08 0.64 7.54
CA GLU A 152 11.01 1.78 7.70
C GLU A 152 11.27 2.59 6.44
N ALA A 153 10.32 2.63 5.50
CA ALA A 153 10.44 3.42 4.29
C ALA A 153 10.28 4.92 4.58
N ASN A 154 11.41 5.62 4.53
CA ASN A 154 11.52 7.03 4.87
C ASN A 154 12.15 7.82 3.73
N SER A 155 11.89 9.13 3.70
CA SER A 155 12.57 10.05 2.79
C SER A 155 13.27 11.14 3.59
N ASP A 156 14.55 11.39 3.32
CA ASP A 156 15.29 12.49 3.96
C ASP A 156 14.74 13.88 3.55
N ARG A 157 13.87 13.94 2.54
CA ARG A 157 13.14 15.16 2.14
C ARG A 157 11.84 15.37 2.92
N CYS A 158 11.41 14.39 3.71
CA CYS A 158 10.23 14.52 4.55
C CYS A 158 10.60 15.35 5.79
N PRO A 159 9.87 16.44 6.10
CA PRO A 159 10.17 17.28 7.26
C PRO A 159 9.75 16.63 8.58
N TRP A 160 9.04 15.51 8.55
CA TRP A 160 8.62 14.79 9.75
C TRP A 160 9.70 13.83 10.24
N PRO A 161 9.69 13.49 11.54
CA PRO A 161 10.54 12.43 12.05
C PRO A 161 10.40 11.13 11.26
N LYS A 162 11.49 10.37 11.15
CA LYS A 162 11.47 9.07 10.50
C LYS A 162 10.44 8.17 11.18
N ALA A 163 9.59 7.55 10.38
CA ALA A 163 8.69 6.50 10.84
C ALA A 163 9.49 5.20 10.89
N THR A 164 9.80 4.75 12.10
CA THR A 164 10.60 3.56 12.33
C THR A 164 9.76 2.45 12.94
N ARG A 165 10.23 1.22 12.79
CA ARG A 165 9.63 0.03 13.37
C ARG A 165 9.64 0.13 14.89
N GLU A 166 10.75 0.60 15.44
CA GLU A 166 10.90 0.87 16.88
C GLU A 166 9.87 1.89 17.39
N ARG A 167 9.65 2.98 16.63
CA ARG A 167 8.67 4.00 17.02
C ARG A 167 7.25 3.44 17.02
N LEU A 168 6.89 2.63 16.01
CA LEU A 168 5.60 1.96 15.94
C LEU A 168 5.37 1.08 17.17
N LEU A 169 6.35 0.23 17.50
CA LEU A 169 6.30 -0.65 18.68
C LEU A 169 6.14 0.16 19.98
N ALA A 170 6.83 1.30 20.10
CA ALA A 170 6.77 2.12 21.30
C ALA A 170 5.42 2.84 21.51
N VAL A 171 4.79 3.34 20.43
CA VAL A 171 3.52 4.12 20.54
C VAL A 171 2.27 3.27 20.39
N ASN A 172 2.38 2.15 19.67
CA ASN A 172 1.26 1.27 19.37
C ASN A 172 1.73 -0.18 19.16
N PRO A 173 2.09 -0.90 20.24
CA PRO A 173 2.53 -2.28 20.15
C PRO A 173 1.47 -3.22 19.58
N ALA A 174 0.18 -2.95 19.83
CA ALA A 174 -0.90 -3.73 19.24
C ALA A 174 -0.90 -3.65 17.71
N MET A 175 -0.76 -2.43 17.15
CA MET A 175 -0.68 -2.27 15.69
C MET A 175 0.59 -2.87 15.11
N TYR A 176 1.73 -2.79 15.81
CA TYR A 176 2.95 -3.48 15.43
C TYR A 176 2.71 -4.99 15.21
N GLU A 177 2.12 -5.65 16.21
CA GLU A 177 1.86 -7.09 16.15
C GLU A 177 0.83 -7.45 15.07
N ILE A 178 -0.16 -6.58 14.83
CA ILE A 178 -1.12 -6.76 13.74
C ILE A 178 -0.37 -6.76 12.39
N VAL A 179 0.49 -5.77 12.14
CA VAL A 179 1.24 -5.71 10.86
C VAL A 179 2.13 -6.95 10.68
N GLU A 180 2.82 -7.39 11.73
CA GLU A 180 3.64 -8.60 11.69
C GLU A 180 2.81 -9.84 11.30
N ARG A 181 1.67 -10.06 11.95
CA ARG A 181 0.75 -11.17 11.62
C ARG A 181 0.19 -11.08 10.20
N LEU A 182 -0.07 -9.87 9.68
CA LEU A 182 -0.55 -9.71 8.31
C LEU A 182 0.51 -10.13 7.29
N PHE A 183 1.78 -9.82 7.53
CA PHE A 183 2.88 -10.28 6.68
C PHE A 183 2.99 -11.82 6.69
N GLU A 184 2.92 -12.44 7.87
CA GLU A 184 2.91 -13.91 7.99
C GLU A 184 1.71 -14.56 7.30
N ARG A 185 0.53 -13.94 7.41
CA ARG A 185 -0.69 -14.41 6.72
C ARG A 185 -0.51 -14.38 5.21
N MET A 186 0.06 -13.31 4.65
CA MET A 186 0.36 -13.21 3.22
C MET A 186 1.37 -14.29 2.79
N ALA A 187 2.43 -14.50 3.57
CA ALA A 187 3.41 -15.55 3.31
C ALA A 187 2.78 -16.96 3.31
N THR A 188 1.85 -17.21 4.23
CA THR A 188 1.14 -18.50 4.31
C THR A 188 0.19 -18.70 3.14
N ALA A 189 -0.55 -17.65 2.75
CA ALA A 189 -1.44 -17.70 1.60
C ALA A 189 -0.68 -18.02 0.29
N MET A 190 0.48 -17.40 0.07
CA MET A 190 1.28 -17.64 -1.13
C MET A 190 1.92 -19.04 -1.15
N ARG A 191 2.35 -19.56 0.02
CA ARG A 191 2.90 -20.93 0.11
C ARG A 191 1.84 -22.01 -0.13
N ALA A 192 0.64 -21.86 0.43
CA ALA A 192 -0.45 -22.82 0.25
C ALA A 192 -0.80 -23.00 -1.23
N GLU A 193 -0.80 -21.91 -1.98
CA GLU A 193 -1.09 -21.91 -3.42
C GLU A 193 0.00 -22.59 -4.26
N GLN A 194 1.28 -22.34 -3.95
CA GLN A 194 2.39 -23.03 -4.60
C GLN A 194 2.30 -24.55 -4.43
N LEU A 195 1.90 -25.01 -3.23
CA LEU A 195 1.68 -26.42 -2.94
C LEU A 195 0.48 -26.99 -3.70
N SER A 196 -0.65 -26.26 -3.76
CA SER A 196 -1.83 -26.68 -4.53
C SER A 196 -1.51 -26.81 -6.02
N PHE A 197 -0.71 -25.91 -6.59
CA PHE A 197 -0.25 -26.00 -7.96
C PHE A 197 0.63 -27.25 -8.16
N ALA A 198 1.66 -27.44 -7.33
CA ALA A 198 2.56 -28.58 -7.45
C ALA A 198 1.85 -29.95 -7.35
N LEU A 199 0.89 -30.08 -6.45
CA LEU A 199 0.10 -31.32 -6.28
C LEU A 199 -0.91 -31.54 -7.42
N GLY A 200 -1.45 -30.47 -8.01
CA GLY A 200 -2.32 -30.55 -9.19
C GLY A 200 -1.62 -31.15 -10.41
N TRP A 201 -0.32 -30.87 -10.59
CA TRP A 201 0.49 -31.50 -11.65
C TRP A 201 0.84 -32.96 -11.35
N ALA A 202 1.06 -33.31 -10.08
CA ALA A 202 1.34 -34.70 -9.68
C ALA A 202 0.13 -35.64 -9.86
N TYR A 203 -1.09 -35.11 -9.93
CA TYR A 203 -2.32 -35.89 -10.20
C TYR A 203 -2.64 -36.04 -11.70
N LEU A 204 -1.94 -35.31 -12.57
CA LEU A 204 -2.13 -35.33 -14.02
C LEU A 204 -0.99 -36.03 -14.77
N ALA A 205 -0.02 -36.58 -14.05
CA ALA A 205 1.10 -37.38 -14.57
C ALA A 205 0.97 -38.86 -14.14
#